data_AF-A0A7X8TQ78-F1
#
_entry.id   AF-A0A7X8TQ78-F1
#
_cell.length_a   1.000
_cell.length_b   1.000
_cell.length_c   1.000
_cell.angle_alpha   90.00
_cell.angle_beta   90.00
_cell.angle_gamma   90.00
#
_symmetry.space_group_name_H-M   'P 1'
#
loop_
_entity.id
_entity.type
_entity.pdbx_description
1 polymer ?
#
loop_
_entity_poly.entity_id
_entity_poly.type
_entity_poly.pdbx_seq_one_letter_code
_entity_poly.pdbx_strand_id
1 'polypeptide(L)'
;MVRPKIERRICGSAAYSCFKPNGVALGQLAKVTITREELEALRLADVMGLSQQQAADEMGVSRQTFGNAVKQARGKVANALVHGHALVFSDKE
;
A
#
# COMPACT_ATOMS: atom_id res chain seq x y z
N MET A 1 9.97 18.35 16.85
CA MET A 1 9.05 17.38 17.49
C MET A 1 8.42 16.54 16.40
N VAL A 2 8.41 15.20 16.53
CA VAL A 2 7.66 14.33 15.61
C VAL A 2 6.17 14.59 15.85
N ARG A 3 5.45 15.01 14.80
CA ARG A 3 4.00 15.17 14.88
C ARG A 3 3.39 13.80 15.18
N PRO A 4 2.53 13.66 16.20
CA PRO A 4 1.85 12.39 16.48
C PRO A 4 1.15 11.90 15.21
N LYS A 5 1.39 10.64 14.83
CA LYS A 5 0.64 10.03 13.74
C LYS A 5 -0.82 9.93 14.21
N ILE A 6 -1.73 10.53 13.44
CA ILE A 6 -3.18 10.35 13.65
C ILE A 6 -3.50 8.89 13.34
N GLU A 7 -4.27 8.23 14.21
CA GLU A 7 -4.77 6.88 13.96
C GLU A 7 -5.60 6.85 12.67
N ARG A 8 -5.28 5.91 11.79
CA ARG A 8 -5.89 5.82 10.45
C ARG A 8 -6.90 4.69 10.43
N ARG A 9 -8.03 4.89 9.73
CA ARG A 9 -9.00 3.82 9.50
C ARG A 9 -8.52 2.94 8.35
N ILE A 10 -8.26 1.67 8.65
CA ILE A 10 -7.83 0.66 7.69
C ILE A 10 -8.85 -0.48 7.74
N CYS A 11 -9.64 -0.64 6.68
CA CYS A 11 -10.69 -1.65 6.62
C CYS A 11 -10.27 -2.90 5.81
N GLY A 12 -9.30 -2.78 4.91
CA GLY A 12 -8.77 -3.89 4.12
C GLY A 12 -7.65 -4.69 4.81
N SER A 13 -7.57 -5.97 4.47
CA SER A 13 -6.42 -6.84 4.75
C SER A 13 -5.92 -7.48 3.45
N ALA A 14 -4.64 -7.83 3.41
CA ALA A 14 -4.09 -8.55 2.26
C ALA A 14 -4.64 -9.98 2.23
N ALA A 15 -5.16 -10.42 1.08
CA ALA A 15 -5.65 -11.80 0.93
C ALA A 15 -4.52 -12.84 1.10
N TYR A 16 -3.29 -12.45 0.76
CA TYR A 16 -2.08 -13.24 0.93
C TYR A 16 -0.97 -12.36 1.49
N SER A 17 -0.02 -12.96 2.22
CA SER A 17 1.12 -12.24 2.79
C SER A 17 2.16 -11.81 1.75
N CYS A 18 2.14 -12.38 0.54
CA CYS A 18 3.01 -11.97 -0.55
C CYS A 18 2.48 -12.32 -1.96
N PHE A 19 2.93 -11.56 -2.95
CA PHE A 19 2.85 -11.88 -4.38
C PHE A 19 4.27 -11.91 -4.96
N LYS A 20 4.55 -12.82 -5.89
CA LYS A 20 5.89 -12.98 -6.48
C LYS A 20 5.81 -13.52 -7.91
N PRO A 21 6.84 -13.30 -8.76
CA PRO A 21 6.93 -13.94 -10.07
C PRO A 21 6.93 -15.47 -9.97
N ASN A 22 6.41 -16.09 -11.04
CA ASN A 22 6.35 -17.54 -11.19
C ASN A 22 7.76 -18.12 -11.42
N GLY A 23 8.00 -19.33 -10.93
CA GLY A 23 9.25 -20.07 -11.16
C GLY A 23 10.46 -19.65 -10.33
N VAL A 24 10.38 -18.57 -9.53
CA VAL A 24 11.49 -18.12 -8.67
C VAL A 24 11.15 -18.26 -7.18
N ALA A 25 12.07 -18.80 -6.39
CA ALA A 25 11.89 -18.96 -4.94
C ALA A 25 11.91 -17.59 -4.24
N LEU A 26 11.04 -17.40 -3.24
CA LEU A 26 10.90 -16.11 -2.54
C LEU A 26 12.22 -15.63 -1.90
N GLY A 27 13.07 -16.55 -1.43
CA GLY A 27 14.37 -16.23 -0.83
C GLY A 27 15.39 -15.65 -1.81
N GLN A 28 15.19 -15.80 -3.11
CA GLN A 28 16.08 -15.29 -4.16
C GLN A 28 15.62 -13.92 -4.72
N LEU A 29 14.44 -13.46 -4.31
CA LEU A 29 13.83 -12.24 -4.83
C LEU A 29 14.10 -11.07 -3.89
N ALA A 30 14.43 -9.92 -4.46
CA ALA A 30 14.29 -8.67 -3.74
C ALA A 30 12.82 -8.47 -3.33
N LYS A 31 12.61 -7.88 -2.16
CA LYS A 31 11.28 -7.69 -1.56
C LYS A 31 10.92 -6.23 -1.54
N VAL A 32 9.71 -5.91 -1.96
CA VAL A 32 9.10 -4.60 -1.85
C VAL A 32 7.96 -4.69 -0.85
N THR A 33 8.10 -3.99 0.28
CA THR A 33 7.11 -4.03 1.35
C THR A 33 6.04 -2.98 1.14
N ILE A 34 4.79 -3.41 1.07
CA ILE A 34 3.60 -2.56 1.13
C ILE A 34 3.04 -2.59 2.56
N THR A 35 2.83 -1.41 3.13
CA THR A 35 2.21 -1.28 4.46
C THR A 35 0.69 -1.43 4.37
N ARG A 36 0.02 -1.64 5.50
CA ARG A 36 -1.45 -1.67 5.56
C ARG A 36 -2.08 -0.39 5.02
N GLU A 37 -1.48 0.76 5.30
CA GLU A 37 -1.96 2.06 4.82
C GLU A 37 -1.84 2.21 3.31
N GLU A 38 -0.73 1.76 2.74
CA GLU A 38 -0.50 1.79 1.30
C GLU A 38 -1.45 0.83 0.58
N LEU A 39 -1.71 -0.35 1.16
CA LEU A 39 -2.66 -1.30 0.64
C LEU A 39 -4.09 -0.74 0.67
N GLU A 40 -4.49 -0.12 1.77
CA GLU A 40 -5.81 0.50 1.89
C GLU A 40 -5.97 1.67 0.92
N ALA A 41 -4.92 2.48 0.75
CA ALA A 41 -4.92 3.56 -0.22
C ALA A 41 -5.13 3.05 -1.66
N LEU A 42 -4.49 1.93 -2.04
CA LEU A 42 -4.74 1.26 -3.33
C LEU A 42 -6.18 0.73 -3.42
N ARG A 43 -6.70 0.11 -2.34
CA ARG A 43 -8.07 -0.41 -2.31
C ARG A 43 -9.09 0.70 -2.57
N LEU A 44 -8.99 1.82 -1.84
CA LEU A 44 -9.93 2.93 -1.95
C LEU A 44 -9.81 3.67 -3.29
N ALA A 45 -8.59 3.97 -3.73
CA ALA A 45 -8.37 4.77 -4.94
C ALA A 45 -8.51 3.95 -6.23
N ASP A 46 -7.89 2.78 -6.30
CA ASP A 46 -7.73 2.03 -7.55
C ASP A 46 -8.76 0.89 -7.70
N VAL A 47 -9.21 0.28 -6.59
CA VAL A 47 -10.22 -0.80 -6.64
C VAL A 47 -11.63 -0.26 -6.50
N MET A 48 -11.88 0.64 -5.54
CA MET A 48 -13.20 1.24 -5.32
C MET A 48 -13.46 2.50 -6.16
N GLY A 49 -12.42 3.06 -6.80
CA GLY A 49 -12.56 4.22 -7.68
C GLY A 49 -12.99 5.52 -6.96
N LEU A 50 -12.75 5.62 -5.64
CA LEU A 50 -13.10 6.81 -4.89
C LEU A 50 -12.22 8.00 -5.27
N SER A 51 -12.78 9.22 -5.20
CA SER A 51 -11.95 10.42 -5.30
C SER A 51 -10.97 10.50 -4.13
N GLN A 52 -9.82 11.17 -4.32
CA GLN A 52 -8.83 11.35 -3.25
C GLN A 52 -9.40 12.01 -2.00
N GLN A 53 -10.39 12.88 -2.15
CA GLN A 53 -11.03 13.52 -0.99
C GLN A 53 -11.87 12.50 -0.21
N GLN A 54 -12.77 11.78 -0.89
CA GLN A 54 -13.62 10.76 -0.26
C GLN A 54 -12.78 9.68 0.43
N ALA A 55 -11.72 9.19 -0.22
CA ALA A 55 -10.86 8.16 0.35
C ALA A 55 -10.02 8.67 1.53
N ALA A 56 -9.59 9.95 1.50
CA ALA A 56 -8.92 10.57 2.63
C ALA A 56 -9.85 10.71 3.84
N ASP A 57 -11.10 11.12 3.60
CA ASP A 57 -12.14 11.20 4.62
C ASP A 57 -12.43 9.80 5.20
N GLU A 58 -12.52 8.76 4.36
CA GLU A 58 -12.70 7.37 4.80
C GLU A 58 -11.54 6.91 5.69
N MET A 59 -10.28 7.18 5.31
CA MET A 59 -9.09 6.84 6.13
C MET A 59 -8.89 7.74 7.35
N GLY A 60 -9.61 8.87 7.47
CA GLY A 60 -9.43 9.83 8.55
C GLY A 60 -8.13 10.64 8.46
N VAL A 61 -7.63 10.89 7.25
CA VAL A 61 -6.38 11.62 6.99
C VAL A 61 -6.61 12.82 6.09
N SER A 62 -5.62 13.71 5.99
CA SER A 62 -5.70 14.81 5.01
C SER A 62 -5.65 14.28 3.57
N ARG A 63 -6.28 15.00 2.63
CA ARG A 63 -6.20 14.71 1.19
C ARG A 63 -4.76 14.57 0.70
N GLN A 64 -3.84 15.40 1.19
CA GLN A 64 -2.42 15.34 0.83
C GLN A 64 -1.75 14.06 1.37
N THR A 65 -2.05 13.69 2.61
CA THR A 65 -1.54 12.45 3.23
C THR A 65 -2.01 11.23 2.43
N PHE A 66 -3.30 11.18 2.07
CA PHE A 66 -3.84 10.12 1.24
C PHE A 66 -3.18 10.07 -0.14
N GLY A 67 -3.08 11.22 -0.83
CA GLY A 67 -2.40 11.31 -2.12
C GLY A 67 -0.95 10.82 -2.09
N ASN A 68 -0.22 11.13 -1.01
CA ASN A 68 1.14 10.63 -0.80
C ASN A 68 1.18 9.11 -0.57
N ALA A 69 0.21 8.54 0.16
CA ALA A 69 0.10 7.10 0.38
C ALA A 69 -0.16 6.35 -0.93
N VAL A 70 -1.14 6.81 -1.73
CA VAL A 70 -1.43 6.25 -3.06
C VAL A 70 -0.21 6.30 -3.98
N LYS A 71 0.48 7.45 -4.03
CA LYS A 71 1.68 7.62 -4.87
C LYS A 71 2.78 6.64 -4.49
N GLN A 72 3.06 6.49 -3.19
CA GLN A 72 4.07 5.55 -2.69
C GLN A 72 3.68 4.10 -2.99
N ALA A 73 2.42 3.73 -2.71
CA ALA A 73 1.91 2.40 -2.96
C ALA A 73 2.00 2.01 -4.44
N ARG A 74 1.53 2.88 -5.36
CA ARG A 74 1.63 2.65 -6.80
C ARG A 74 3.08 2.53 -7.28
N GLY A 75 3.98 3.37 -6.76
CA GLY A 75 5.40 3.29 -7.07
C GLY A 75 6.03 1.95 -6.65
N LYS A 76 5.68 1.45 -5.47
CA LYS A 76 6.12 0.13 -4.97
C LYS A 76 5.60 -1.02 -5.81
N VAL A 77 4.31 -1.00 -6.15
CA VAL A 77 3.70 -2.01 -7.05
C VAL A 77 4.39 -1.98 -8.41
N ALA A 78 4.53 -0.80 -9.02
CA ALA A 78 5.17 -0.65 -10.32
C ALA A 78 6.62 -1.15 -10.29
N ASN A 79 7.40 -0.77 -9.27
CA ASN A 79 8.78 -1.24 -9.08
C ASN A 79 8.84 -2.77 -9.01
N ALA A 80 7.94 -3.40 -8.23
CA ALA A 80 7.93 -4.84 -8.13
C ALA A 80 7.56 -5.55 -9.43
N LEU A 81 6.58 -5.02 -10.17
CA LEU A 81 6.18 -5.57 -11.46
C LEU A 81 7.27 -5.40 -12.53
N VAL A 82 7.90 -4.23 -12.62
CA VAL A 82 8.92 -3.92 -13.64
C VAL A 82 10.22 -4.68 -13.40
N HIS A 83 10.65 -4.82 -12.15
CA HIS A 83 11.92 -5.48 -11.81
C HIS A 83 11.76 -6.94 -11.36
N GLY A 84 10.54 -7.47 -11.34
CA GLY A 84 10.28 -8.86 -10.93
C GLY A 84 10.52 -9.10 -9.44
N HIS A 85 10.30 -8.11 -8.58
CA HIS A 85 10.45 -8.27 -7.13
C HIS A 85 9.21 -8.93 -6.51
N ALA A 86 9.39 -9.53 -5.34
CA ALA A 86 8.27 -9.99 -4.54
C ALA A 86 7.62 -8.80 -3.83
N LEU A 87 6.29 -8.67 -3.92
CA LEU A 87 5.50 -7.80 -3.07
C LEU A 87 5.19 -8.52 -1.77
N VAL A 88 5.53 -7.93 -0.64
CA VAL A 88 5.23 -8.47 0.69
C VAL A 88 4.40 -7.47 1.47
N PHE A 89 3.40 -7.96 2.20
CA PHE A 89 2.54 -7.11 3.01
C PHE A 89 3.00 -7.16 4.46
N SER A 90 3.16 -5.99 5.06
CA SER A 90 3.55 -5.85 6.46
C SER A 90 2.38 -5.38 7.29
N ASP A 91 2.17 -6.01 8.45
CA ASP A 91 1.20 -5.56 9.46
C ASP A 91 1.66 -4.35 10.27
N LYS A 92 2.92 -3.92 10.11
CA LYS A 92 3.47 -2.75 10.79
C LYS A 92 2.98 -1.42 10.18
N GLU A 93 2.61 -0.48 11.06
CA GLU A 93 2.22 0.93 10.79
C GLU A 93 3.39 1.90 10.54
#